data_AF-A0A1A8U8K2-F1
#
_entry.id   AF-A0A1A8U8K2-F1
#
_cell.length_a   1.000
_cell.length_b   1.000
_cell.length_c   1.000
_cell.angle_alpha   90.00
_cell.angle_beta   90.00
_cell.angle_gamma   90.00
#
_symmetry.space_group_name_H-M   'P 1'
#
loop_
_entity.id
_entity.type
_entity.pdbx_description
1 polymer ?
#
loop_
_entity_poly.entity_id
_entity_poly.type
_entity_poly.pdbx_seq_one_letter_code
_entity_poly.pdbx_strand_id
1 'polypeptide(L)'
;MELTHGFLLLLCSSVLIAAAPTGSSYLSGTGRFWHITDLHLDPSYHLNQDPTKVCFSSKGAPATHAGVFGDFLCDSPYSLIQSAFSSMAPLTQQQDFIIWTGDSPPHVPPEELSTDLVIQVIGNMTQTIRQHFPNLTVYPALGNHDYWPQDQMPAATNEIYKAAAALWKPWLDADALLTLSQGGFYSQLVKPGLRLVSLNTILYYGPDEVTLNMTDPAGQFQWLEKTLEKAALNLEKVYVIAHVPVGFLPFFGNTTAMRKAHNERLVSIFRKFSRVVAGQFYGHTHRDSIMVLLDQHGKPVNSLFVSPAVTPIRDVREEYSNNPGFRAYLYNSNDYSVSDIWQYYLNLTEANEKQRSDWKLEYIMTEAFGLTDLKPPSLLQLGLSFMLPQAKSFEEYFTHFMVSYDRSITCDGDCKTRQVCAVLHLDQRSYSRCVAGRNP
;
A
#
# COMPACT_ATOMS: atom_id res chain seq x y z
N MET A 1 17.11 65.76 16.65
CA MET A 1 16.99 64.92 15.45
C MET A 1 17.25 63.50 15.91
N GLU A 2 16.25 62.91 16.57
CA GLU A 2 16.32 61.56 17.14
C GLU A 2 15.78 60.59 16.09
N LEU A 3 16.62 59.66 15.65
CA LEU A 3 16.27 58.59 14.72
C LEU A 3 15.92 57.34 15.52
N THR A 4 14.63 57.16 15.76
CA THR A 4 14.04 55.92 16.28
C THR A 4 14.16 54.82 15.23
N HIS A 5 14.95 53.78 15.53
CA HIS A 5 15.00 52.55 14.73
C HIS A 5 13.88 51.61 15.19
N GLY A 6 12.84 51.49 14.36
CA GLY A 6 11.78 50.49 14.53
C GLY A 6 12.29 49.09 14.17
N PHE A 7 12.23 48.17 15.14
CA PHE A 7 12.45 46.74 14.90
C PHE A 7 11.21 46.15 14.21
N LEU A 8 11.39 45.69 12.97
CA LEU A 8 10.42 44.91 12.23
C LEU A 8 10.51 43.44 12.72
N LEU A 9 9.53 42.99 13.50
CA LEU A 9 9.39 41.59 13.91
C LEU A 9 8.91 40.77 12.71
N LEU A 10 9.84 40.12 12.03
CA LEU A 10 9.56 39.02 11.10
C LEU A 10 9.08 37.80 11.91
N LEU A 11 7.77 37.55 11.87
CA LEU A 11 7.17 36.29 12.32
C LEU A 11 7.61 35.18 11.36
N CYS A 12 8.73 34.53 11.68
CA CYS A 12 9.05 33.22 11.11
C CYS A 12 7.99 32.22 11.56
N SER A 13 7.11 31.83 10.65
CA SER A 13 6.26 30.65 10.79
C SER A 13 7.16 29.41 10.82
N SER A 14 7.55 28.98 12.02
CA SER A 14 8.24 27.72 12.23
C SER A 14 7.29 26.57 11.91
N VAL A 15 7.53 25.89 10.79
CA VAL A 15 6.97 24.57 10.53
C VAL A 15 7.48 23.65 11.64
N LEU A 16 6.59 23.20 12.51
CA LEU A 16 6.90 22.17 13.49
C LEU A 16 7.22 20.89 12.72
N ILE A 17 8.49 20.52 12.67
CA ILE A 17 8.91 19.19 12.23
C ILE A 17 8.44 18.23 13.33
N ALA A 18 7.32 17.55 13.10
CA ALA A 18 6.85 16.51 13.99
C ALA A 18 7.87 15.35 13.94
N ALA A 19 8.65 15.20 15.01
CA ALA A 19 9.45 14.00 15.20
C ALA A 19 8.49 12.88 15.61
N ALA A 20 8.61 11.70 14.98
CA ALA A 20 7.93 10.51 15.48
C ALA A 20 8.27 10.35 16.97
N PRO A 21 7.29 10.09 17.86
CA PRO A 21 7.56 9.87 19.27
C PRO A 21 8.66 8.81 19.44
N THR A 22 9.85 9.24 19.86
CA THR A 22 10.99 8.36 20.17
C THR A 22 10.82 7.67 21.54
N GLY A 23 9.70 7.92 22.22
CA GLY A 23 9.36 7.36 23.51
C GLY A 23 8.80 5.94 23.41
N SER A 24 9.57 4.98 23.92
CA SER A 24 9.29 3.53 24.03
C SER A 24 8.08 3.14 24.92
N SER A 25 7.05 3.98 25.06
CA SER A 25 5.81 3.57 25.73
C SER A 25 4.65 3.78 24.79
N TYR A 26 4.21 2.72 24.11
CA TYR A 26 2.83 2.70 23.64
C TYR A 26 1.94 3.03 24.82
N LEU A 27 0.91 3.86 24.58
CA LEU A 27 -0.21 3.93 25.50
C LEU A 27 -0.66 2.49 25.80
N SER A 28 -0.89 2.19 27.07
CA SER A 28 -1.41 0.88 27.48
C SER A 28 -2.63 0.53 26.62
N GLY A 29 -2.58 -0.59 25.90
CA GLY A 29 -3.65 -1.01 24.99
C GLY A 29 -3.47 -0.59 23.53
N THR A 30 -2.30 -0.11 23.10
CA THR A 30 -1.97 0.12 21.68
C THR A 30 -0.93 -0.88 21.19
N GLY A 31 -1.16 -1.46 20.02
CA GLY A 31 -0.16 -2.23 19.28
C GLY A 31 0.23 -1.54 17.97
N ARG A 32 1.31 -2.00 17.33
CA ARG A 32 1.80 -1.50 16.06
C ARG A 32 2.15 -2.63 15.09
N PHE A 33 2.07 -2.36 13.80
CA PHE A 33 2.68 -3.17 12.74
C PHE A 33 3.14 -2.28 11.59
N TRP A 34 4.04 -2.79 10.77
CA TRP A 34 4.57 -2.11 9.59
C TRP A 34 3.94 -2.66 8.32
N HIS A 35 3.80 -1.81 7.31
CA HIS A 35 3.37 -2.18 5.97
C HIS A 35 4.40 -1.69 4.97
N ILE A 36 4.97 -2.65 4.24
CA ILE A 36 5.84 -2.43 3.09
C ILE A 36 5.20 -3.07 1.85
N THR A 37 5.37 -2.45 0.69
CA THR A 37 4.75 -2.94 -0.56
C THR A 37 5.51 -2.41 -1.76
N ASP A 38 5.36 -3.08 -2.90
CA ASP A 38 5.79 -2.59 -4.22
C ASP A 38 7.26 -2.15 -4.17
N LEU A 39 8.12 -3.12 -3.83
CA LEU A 39 9.56 -2.90 -3.71
C LEU A 39 10.19 -2.71 -5.09
N HIS A 40 9.74 -3.52 -6.06
CA HIS A 40 10.22 -3.56 -7.43
C HIS A 40 11.73 -3.35 -7.54
N LEU A 41 12.51 -4.34 -7.12
CA LEU A 41 13.95 -4.33 -7.31
C LEU A 41 14.24 -4.36 -8.82
N ASP A 42 14.96 -3.37 -9.33
CA ASP A 42 15.63 -3.43 -10.64
C ASP A 42 17.10 -3.85 -10.46
N PRO A 43 17.47 -5.12 -10.73
CA PRO A 43 18.85 -5.59 -10.61
C PRO A 43 19.79 -4.98 -11.67
N SER A 44 19.25 -4.38 -12.73
CA SER A 44 20.03 -3.75 -13.80
C SER A 44 20.44 -2.32 -13.47
N TYR A 45 19.86 -1.71 -12.42
CA TYR A 45 20.11 -0.31 -12.08
C TYR A 45 21.59 -0.03 -11.83
N HIS A 46 22.17 0.85 -12.63
CA HIS A 46 23.51 1.39 -12.41
C HIS A 46 23.63 2.80 -13.02
N LEU A 47 24.41 3.68 -12.39
CA LEU A 47 24.67 5.00 -12.95
C LEU A 47 25.47 4.86 -14.25
N ASN A 48 24.99 5.49 -15.32
CA ASN A 48 25.58 5.40 -16.65
C ASN A 48 25.66 6.80 -17.28
N GLN A 49 26.65 7.03 -18.15
CA GLN A 49 26.75 8.28 -18.93
C GLN A 49 25.64 8.37 -19.98
N ASP A 50 25.18 7.23 -20.50
CA ASP A 50 24.02 7.14 -21.36
C ASP A 50 22.76 7.00 -20.49
N PRO A 51 21.91 8.04 -20.39
CA PRO A 51 20.75 8.02 -19.49
C PRO A 51 19.70 6.97 -19.90
N THR A 52 19.77 6.42 -21.12
CA THR A 52 18.88 5.34 -21.58
C THR A 52 19.29 3.95 -21.09
N LYS A 53 20.48 3.83 -20.47
CA LYS A 53 21.06 2.57 -20.00
C LYS A 53 21.19 2.50 -18.47
N VAL A 54 20.56 3.42 -17.76
CA VAL A 54 20.60 3.46 -16.28
C VAL A 54 19.87 2.25 -15.69
N CYS A 55 18.71 1.91 -16.23
CA CYS A 55 17.84 0.86 -15.72
C CYS A 55 17.01 0.27 -16.88
N PHE A 56 16.70 -1.01 -16.83
CA PHE A 56 15.87 -1.67 -17.84
C PHE A 56 14.39 -1.32 -17.66
N SER A 57 13.97 -1.01 -16.42
CA SER A 57 12.60 -0.62 -16.12
C SER A 57 12.15 0.67 -16.82
N SER A 58 13.08 1.57 -17.21
CA SER A 58 12.74 2.77 -17.98
C SER A 58 12.39 2.45 -19.45
N LYS A 59 12.65 1.23 -19.90
CA LYS A 59 12.36 0.76 -21.27
C LYS A 59 12.99 1.66 -22.34
N GLY A 60 14.20 2.15 -22.05
CA GLY A 60 14.97 3.04 -22.92
C GLY A 60 14.62 4.53 -22.79
N ALA A 61 13.69 4.91 -21.91
CA ALA A 61 13.48 6.30 -21.56
C ALA A 61 14.71 6.85 -20.80
N PRO A 62 15.16 8.08 -21.10
CA PRO A 62 16.37 8.63 -20.50
C PRO A 62 16.13 9.06 -19.03
N ALA A 63 16.73 8.35 -18.08
CA ALA A 63 16.75 8.69 -16.66
C ALA A 63 17.81 9.75 -16.36
N THR A 64 17.54 11.01 -16.73
CA THR A 64 18.54 12.11 -16.68
C THR A 64 18.88 12.60 -15.28
N HIS A 65 18.10 12.23 -14.26
CA HIS A 65 18.31 12.65 -12.87
C HIS A 65 18.66 11.48 -11.95
N ALA A 66 19.14 10.38 -12.55
CA ALA A 66 19.52 9.18 -11.84
C ALA A 66 20.59 9.45 -10.78
N GLY A 67 20.35 8.95 -9.57
CA GLY A 67 21.29 9.00 -8.47
C GLY A 67 21.34 7.69 -7.70
N VAL A 68 22.13 7.64 -6.62
CA VAL A 68 22.41 6.39 -5.89
C VAL A 68 21.14 5.72 -5.36
N PHE A 69 20.06 6.47 -5.11
CA PHE A 69 18.80 5.96 -4.58
C PHE A 69 17.70 5.78 -5.63
N GLY A 70 17.97 6.02 -6.91
CA GLY A 70 17.01 5.77 -7.99
C GLY A 70 16.77 6.97 -8.89
N ASP A 71 15.75 6.86 -9.73
CA ASP A 71 15.19 7.89 -10.61
C ASP A 71 13.69 7.64 -10.72
N PHE A 72 12.86 8.67 -10.95
CA PHE A 72 11.41 8.49 -11.07
C PHE A 72 10.99 7.73 -12.35
N LEU A 73 11.89 7.48 -13.31
CA LEU A 73 11.67 6.60 -14.47
C LEU A 73 12.22 5.19 -14.27
N CYS A 74 12.83 4.91 -13.11
CA CYS A 74 13.40 3.62 -12.79
C CYS A 74 12.67 2.97 -11.62
N ASP A 75 12.67 1.65 -11.62
CA ASP A 75 12.38 0.86 -10.45
C ASP A 75 13.52 0.94 -9.43
N SER A 76 13.27 0.42 -8.22
CA SER A 76 14.17 0.60 -7.10
C SER A 76 15.54 -0.04 -7.34
N PRO A 77 16.65 0.72 -7.25
CA PRO A 77 17.93 0.08 -7.00
C PRO A 77 17.93 -0.59 -5.63
N TYR A 78 18.78 -1.61 -5.47
CA TYR A 78 18.91 -2.31 -4.19
C TYR A 78 19.28 -1.36 -3.02
N SER A 79 20.07 -0.32 -3.29
CA SER A 79 20.44 0.73 -2.34
C SER A 79 19.23 1.45 -1.75
N LEU A 80 18.18 1.71 -2.54
CA LEU A 80 16.95 2.34 -2.06
C LEU A 80 16.23 1.43 -1.07
N ILE A 81 16.02 0.16 -1.44
CA ILE A 81 15.36 -0.84 -0.60
C ILE A 81 16.14 -1.06 0.71
N GLN A 82 17.47 -1.18 0.63
CA GLN A 82 18.32 -1.27 1.82
C GLN A 82 18.20 -0.04 2.72
N SER A 83 18.13 1.16 2.13
CA SER A 83 17.99 2.39 2.91
C SER A 83 16.64 2.45 3.65
N ALA A 84 15.55 1.99 3.02
CA ALA A 84 14.23 1.92 3.64
C ALA A 84 14.25 1.01 4.86
N PHE A 85 14.76 -0.22 4.71
CA PHE A 85 14.83 -1.18 5.81
C PHE A 85 15.81 -0.77 6.90
N SER A 86 16.94 -0.15 6.55
CA SER A 86 17.90 0.40 7.52
C SER A 86 17.30 1.54 8.34
N SER A 87 16.43 2.36 7.75
CA SER A 87 15.70 3.41 8.47
C SER A 87 14.58 2.85 9.36
N MET A 88 13.86 1.83 8.87
CA MET A 88 12.75 1.21 9.58
C MET A 88 13.22 0.34 10.78
N ALA A 89 14.35 -0.38 10.66
CA ALA A 89 14.87 -1.28 11.69
C ALA A 89 14.98 -0.66 13.11
N PRO A 90 15.65 0.49 13.32
CA PRO A 90 15.76 1.08 14.66
C PRO A 90 14.43 1.60 15.21
N LEU A 91 13.42 1.85 14.36
CA LEU A 91 12.09 2.28 14.78
C LEU A 91 11.22 1.10 15.24
N THR A 92 11.59 -0.13 14.88
CA THR A 92 10.77 -1.33 15.04
C THR A 92 10.95 -1.97 16.41
N GLN A 93 9.85 -2.43 17.01
CA GLN A 93 9.84 -3.08 18.31
C GLN A 93 9.63 -4.59 18.19
N GLN A 94 10.06 -5.34 19.19
CA GLN A 94 9.99 -6.81 19.18
C GLN A 94 8.56 -7.36 19.07
N GLN A 95 7.56 -6.64 19.61
CA GLN A 95 6.16 -7.05 19.54
C GLN A 95 5.45 -6.65 18.23
N ASP A 96 6.13 -5.92 17.34
CA ASP A 96 5.58 -5.55 16.03
C ASP A 96 5.53 -6.79 15.12
N PHE A 97 4.76 -6.67 14.05
CA PHE A 97 4.86 -7.56 12.89
C PHE A 97 4.92 -6.71 11.63
N ILE A 98 5.26 -7.33 10.50
CA ILE A 98 5.30 -6.68 9.20
C ILE A 98 4.27 -7.34 8.30
N ILE A 99 3.51 -6.56 7.54
CA ILE A 99 2.78 -7.03 6.37
C ILE A 99 3.55 -6.58 5.12
N TRP A 100 3.69 -7.49 4.16
CA TRP A 100 4.40 -7.23 2.90
C TRP A 100 3.49 -7.61 1.73
N THR A 101 2.90 -6.62 1.06
CA THR A 101 1.88 -6.89 0.03
C THR A 101 2.44 -7.04 -1.39
N GLY A 102 3.61 -7.63 -1.53
CA GLY A 102 4.13 -8.15 -2.80
C GLY A 102 4.81 -7.12 -3.71
N ASP A 103 4.96 -7.53 -4.96
CA ASP A 103 5.59 -6.83 -6.10
C ASP A 103 7.08 -6.56 -5.91
N SER A 104 7.85 -7.63 -6.14
CA SER A 104 9.31 -7.66 -6.00
C SER A 104 10.06 -7.46 -7.32
N PRO A 105 9.69 -8.11 -8.45
CA PRO A 105 10.38 -7.94 -9.73
C PRO A 105 10.14 -6.57 -10.38
N PRO A 106 11.00 -6.11 -11.30
CA PRO A 106 10.87 -4.82 -11.94
C PRO A 106 9.85 -4.83 -13.09
N HIS A 107 9.46 -3.64 -13.53
CA HIS A 107 8.61 -3.36 -14.69
C HIS A 107 9.41 -3.42 -16.00
N VAL A 108 9.80 -4.62 -16.41
CA VAL A 108 10.49 -4.87 -17.68
C VAL A 108 9.60 -5.69 -18.63
N PRO A 109 9.85 -5.68 -19.95
CA PRO A 109 9.17 -6.58 -20.86
C PRO A 109 9.27 -8.05 -20.41
N PRO A 110 8.23 -8.89 -20.59
CA PRO A 110 8.25 -10.28 -20.13
C PRO A 110 9.45 -11.10 -20.64
N GLU A 111 10.01 -10.74 -21.79
CA GLU A 111 11.18 -11.37 -22.40
C GLU A 111 12.48 -11.14 -21.62
N GLU A 112 12.54 -10.12 -20.76
CA GLU A 112 13.68 -9.81 -19.87
C GLU A 112 13.57 -10.55 -18.53
N LEU A 113 12.48 -11.28 -18.29
CA LEU A 113 12.24 -12.08 -17.10
C LEU A 113 12.03 -13.55 -17.42
N SER A 114 12.01 -14.36 -16.36
CA SER A 114 11.63 -15.78 -16.38
C SER A 114 11.09 -16.16 -15.01
N THR A 115 10.44 -17.33 -14.92
CA THR A 115 10.00 -17.90 -13.63
C THR A 115 11.15 -17.97 -12.62
N ASP A 116 12.34 -18.42 -13.05
CA ASP A 116 13.51 -18.51 -12.17
C ASP A 116 13.98 -17.14 -11.67
N LEU A 117 14.03 -16.14 -12.55
CA LEU A 117 14.43 -14.77 -12.17
C LEU A 117 13.43 -14.15 -11.20
N VAL A 118 12.12 -14.34 -11.43
CA VAL A 118 11.07 -13.88 -10.50
C VAL A 118 11.25 -14.53 -9.13
N ILE A 119 11.44 -15.86 -9.07
CA ILE A 119 11.69 -16.57 -7.81
C ILE A 119 12.96 -16.06 -7.12
N GLN A 120 14.03 -15.79 -7.87
CA GLN A 120 15.28 -15.24 -7.33
C GLN A 120 15.08 -13.84 -6.72
N VAL A 121 14.32 -12.96 -7.36
CA VAL A 121 14.05 -11.61 -6.84
C VAL A 121 13.18 -11.68 -5.58
N ILE A 122 12.13 -12.50 -5.57
CA ILE A 122 11.31 -12.75 -4.36
C ILE A 122 12.18 -13.32 -3.23
N GLY A 123 13.07 -14.25 -3.55
CA GLY A 123 14.03 -14.82 -2.61
C GLY A 123 15.01 -13.79 -2.03
N ASN A 124 15.52 -12.89 -2.88
CA ASN A 124 16.40 -11.79 -2.47
C ASN A 124 15.66 -10.84 -1.51
N MET A 125 14.45 -10.40 -1.85
CA MET A 125 13.65 -9.53 -0.97
C MET A 125 13.32 -10.22 0.35
N THR A 126 12.92 -11.49 0.30
CA THR A 126 12.67 -12.31 1.50
C THR A 126 13.91 -12.35 2.40
N GLN A 127 15.09 -12.62 1.83
CA GLN A 127 16.34 -12.68 2.61
C GLN A 127 16.75 -11.31 3.16
N THR A 128 16.60 -10.25 2.37
CA THR A 128 16.91 -8.88 2.76
C THR A 128 16.05 -8.45 3.95
N ILE A 129 14.73 -8.73 3.91
CA ILE A 129 13.82 -8.47 5.03
C ILE A 129 14.25 -9.25 6.27
N ARG A 130 14.56 -10.55 6.13
CA ARG A 130 15.03 -11.38 7.27
C ARG A 130 16.34 -10.89 7.89
N GLN A 131 17.25 -10.31 7.10
CA GLN A 131 18.50 -9.76 7.60
C GLN A 131 18.28 -8.51 8.44
N HIS A 132 17.36 -7.62 8.04
CA HIS A 132 17.04 -6.39 8.79
C HIS A 132 16.11 -6.65 9.97
N PHE A 133 15.23 -7.67 9.88
CA PHE A 133 14.20 -7.96 10.86
C PHE A 133 14.21 -9.43 11.31
N PRO A 134 15.32 -9.94 11.88
CA PRO A 134 15.49 -11.38 12.14
C PRO A 134 14.50 -11.97 13.16
N ASN A 135 13.92 -11.13 14.03
CA ASN A 135 13.05 -11.55 15.13
C ASN A 135 11.56 -11.24 14.89
N LEU A 136 11.20 -10.70 13.73
CA LEU A 136 9.82 -10.34 13.42
C LEU A 136 9.18 -11.38 12.51
N THR A 137 7.88 -11.58 12.71
CA THR A 137 7.06 -12.32 11.74
C THR A 137 6.63 -11.37 10.64
N VAL A 138 6.79 -11.81 9.40
CA VAL A 138 6.32 -11.09 8.20
C VAL A 138 5.17 -11.88 7.60
N TYR A 139 4.08 -11.19 7.30
CA TYR A 139 2.91 -11.74 6.63
C TYR A 139 2.87 -11.23 5.19
N PRO A 140 3.38 -12.01 4.22
CA PRO A 140 3.43 -11.60 2.83
C PRO A 140 2.12 -11.87 2.07
N ALA A 141 1.89 -11.12 1.00
CA ALA A 141 0.99 -11.44 -0.10
C ALA A 141 1.80 -11.37 -1.42
N LEU A 142 1.41 -12.14 -2.43
CA LEU A 142 1.97 -12.02 -3.77
C LEU A 142 1.37 -10.81 -4.48
N GLY A 143 2.17 -10.13 -5.29
CA GLY A 143 1.76 -9.11 -6.25
C GLY A 143 1.65 -9.62 -7.69
N ASN A 144 1.21 -8.77 -8.62
CA ASN A 144 1.04 -9.17 -10.02
C ASN A 144 2.37 -9.30 -10.77
N HIS A 145 3.42 -8.59 -10.35
CA HIS A 145 4.78 -8.77 -10.86
C HIS A 145 5.51 -9.96 -10.22
N ASP A 146 5.00 -10.51 -9.11
CA ASP A 146 5.53 -11.75 -8.50
C ASP A 146 5.13 -13.02 -9.29
N TYR A 147 4.89 -12.91 -10.60
CA TYR A 147 4.63 -14.03 -11.50
C TYR A 147 5.33 -13.86 -12.86
N TRP A 148 5.57 -14.95 -13.58
CA TRP A 148 6.04 -14.90 -14.96
C TRP A 148 5.20 -15.79 -15.89
N PRO A 149 4.71 -15.25 -17.02
CA PRO A 149 4.67 -13.82 -17.36
C PRO A 149 3.87 -13.01 -16.32
N GLN A 150 4.20 -11.72 -16.15
CA GLN A 150 3.51 -10.86 -15.17
C GLN A 150 1.99 -10.89 -15.34
N ASP A 151 1.26 -10.71 -14.24
CA ASP A 151 -0.20 -10.70 -14.13
C ASP A 151 -0.90 -12.06 -14.30
N GLN A 152 -0.29 -13.02 -15.02
CA GLN A 152 -0.94 -14.26 -15.47
C GLN A 152 -1.00 -15.36 -14.38
N MET A 153 -1.53 -15.04 -13.20
CA MET A 153 -1.58 -15.93 -12.03
C MET A 153 -2.59 -17.08 -12.20
N PRO A 154 -2.16 -18.36 -12.17
CA PRO A 154 -3.08 -19.47 -12.32
C PRO A 154 -3.93 -19.73 -11.08
N ALA A 155 -5.16 -20.19 -11.30
CA ALA A 155 -6.08 -20.67 -10.25
C ALA A 155 -5.68 -22.03 -9.62
N ALA A 156 -4.47 -22.51 -9.85
CA ALA A 156 -3.96 -23.80 -9.40
C ALA A 156 -2.48 -23.70 -8.98
N THR A 157 -2.00 -24.73 -8.28
CA THR A 157 -0.61 -24.80 -7.83
C THR A 157 0.38 -24.63 -8.99
N ASN A 158 1.46 -23.89 -8.74
CA ASN A 158 2.52 -23.62 -9.71
C ASN A 158 3.88 -23.47 -8.99
N GLU A 159 4.94 -23.27 -9.76
CA GLU A 159 6.32 -23.20 -9.24
C GLU A 159 6.54 -22.01 -8.31
N ILE A 160 5.92 -20.86 -8.63
CA ILE A 160 6.04 -19.64 -7.82
C ILE A 160 5.30 -19.79 -6.48
N TYR A 161 4.10 -20.37 -6.47
CA TYR A 161 3.37 -20.63 -5.21
C TYR A 161 4.15 -21.59 -4.30
N LYS A 162 4.76 -22.62 -4.88
CA LYS A 162 5.62 -23.56 -4.15
C LYS A 162 6.90 -22.87 -3.64
N ALA A 163 7.52 -22.03 -4.46
CA ALA A 163 8.72 -21.28 -4.10
C ALA A 163 8.42 -20.27 -2.98
N ALA A 164 7.34 -19.49 -3.08
CA ALA A 164 6.89 -18.57 -2.04
C ALA A 164 6.62 -19.30 -0.72
N ALA A 165 5.92 -20.44 -0.75
CA ALA A 165 5.72 -21.26 0.44
C ALA A 165 7.04 -21.77 1.04
N ALA A 166 8.01 -22.18 0.21
CA ALA A 166 9.32 -22.60 0.70
C ALA A 166 10.11 -21.42 1.34
N LEU A 167 10.11 -20.26 0.69
CA LEU A 167 10.80 -19.05 1.13
C LEU A 167 10.20 -18.48 2.42
N TRP A 168 8.88 -18.53 2.57
CA TRP A 168 8.15 -17.92 3.69
C TRP A 168 7.86 -18.90 4.85
N LYS A 169 8.34 -20.14 4.75
CA LYS A 169 8.29 -21.14 5.82
C LYS A 169 8.76 -20.63 7.20
N PRO A 170 9.78 -19.75 7.32
CA PRO A 170 10.18 -19.22 8.62
C PRO A 170 9.11 -18.35 9.33
N TRP A 171 8.11 -17.86 8.60
CA TRP A 171 7.07 -16.96 9.12
C TRP A 171 5.70 -17.61 9.24
N LEU A 172 5.44 -18.68 8.48
CA LEU A 172 4.11 -19.23 8.29
C LEU A 172 3.96 -20.66 8.83
N ASP A 173 2.80 -20.93 9.41
CA ASP A 173 2.39 -22.23 9.91
C ASP A 173 2.09 -23.20 8.75
N ALA A 174 2.13 -24.50 9.04
CA ALA A 174 1.96 -25.56 8.04
C ALA A 174 0.65 -25.44 7.22
N ASP A 175 -0.46 -25.09 7.86
CA ASP A 175 -1.75 -24.91 7.19
C ASP A 175 -1.74 -23.70 6.24
N ALA A 176 -1.08 -22.61 6.64
CA ALA A 176 -0.92 -21.42 5.81
C ALA A 176 -0.03 -21.70 4.60
N LEU A 177 1.08 -22.41 4.81
CA LEU A 177 1.98 -22.86 3.74
C LEU A 177 1.28 -23.77 2.74
N LEU A 178 0.37 -24.64 3.21
CA LEU A 178 -0.38 -25.54 2.34
C LEU A 178 -1.26 -24.75 1.37
N THR A 179 -2.13 -23.86 1.86
CA THR A 179 -3.03 -23.09 0.99
C THR A 179 -2.26 -22.11 0.10
N LEU A 180 -1.17 -21.52 0.62
CA LEU A 180 -0.27 -20.67 -0.16
C LEU A 180 0.30 -21.43 -1.36
N SER A 181 0.81 -22.65 -1.16
CA SER A 181 1.37 -23.47 -2.23
C SER A 181 0.33 -23.92 -3.28
N GLN A 182 -0.96 -23.90 -2.91
CA GLN A 182 -2.06 -24.35 -3.76
C GLN A 182 -2.70 -23.21 -4.58
N GLY A 183 -2.81 -22.01 -4.02
CA GLY A 183 -3.55 -20.91 -4.65
C GLY A 183 -3.01 -19.49 -4.37
N GLY A 184 -1.86 -19.35 -3.71
CA GLY A 184 -1.26 -18.04 -3.45
C GLY A 184 -1.88 -17.26 -2.29
N PHE A 185 -2.81 -17.84 -1.52
CA PHE A 185 -3.51 -17.20 -0.41
C PHE A 185 -3.45 -18.06 0.88
N TYR A 186 -3.59 -17.42 2.05
CA TYR A 186 -3.59 -18.14 3.33
C TYR A 186 -4.21 -17.31 4.46
N SER A 187 -4.41 -17.96 5.62
CA SER A 187 -4.73 -17.26 6.86
C SER A 187 -3.88 -17.79 8.01
N GLN A 188 -3.55 -16.93 8.97
CA GLN A 188 -2.78 -17.30 10.16
C GLN A 188 -3.20 -16.46 11.36
N LEU A 189 -3.16 -17.05 12.55
CA LEU A 189 -3.37 -16.29 13.78
C LEU A 189 -2.11 -15.47 14.07
N VAL A 190 -2.23 -14.15 14.12
CA VAL A 190 -1.10 -13.25 14.44
C VAL A 190 -0.82 -13.26 15.93
N LYS A 191 -1.90 -13.22 16.72
CA LYS A 191 -1.92 -13.29 18.18
C LYS A 191 -3.33 -13.67 18.64
N PRO A 192 -3.55 -14.04 19.91
CA PRO A 192 -4.88 -14.38 20.40
C PRO A 192 -5.93 -13.32 20.04
N GLY A 193 -6.97 -13.74 19.29
CA GLY A 193 -8.06 -12.86 18.87
C GLY A 193 -7.80 -12.02 17.60
N LEU A 194 -6.62 -12.07 16.99
CA LEU A 194 -6.34 -11.42 15.70
C LEU A 194 -5.80 -12.42 14.68
N ARG A 195 -6.56 -12.62 13.60
CA ARG A 195 -6.19 -13.39 12.42
C ARG A 195 -5.82 -12.48 11.26
N LEU A 196 -4.80 -12.85 10.52
CA LEU A 196 -4.48 -12.26 9.23
C LEU A 196 -4.98 -13.19 8.12
N VAL A 197 -5.56 -12.60 7.08
CA VAL A 197 -5.97 -13.24 5.84
C VAL A 197 -5.20 -12.57 4.71
N SER A 198 -4.31 -13.32 4.05
CA SER A 198 -3.58 -12.88 2.86
C SER A 198 -4.27 -13.41 1.63
N LEU A 199 -4.80 -12.51 0.81
CA LEU A 199 -5.52 -12.83 -0.43
C LEU A 199 -4.61 -12.73 -1.65
N ASN A 200 -4.83 -13.63 -2.61
CA ASN A 200 -4.29 -13.54 -3.95
C ASN A 200 -5.31 -12.80 -4.84
N THR A 201 -5.27 -11.47 -4.81
CA THR A 201 -6.17 -10.62 -5.59
C THR A 201 -5.80 -10.48 -7.06
N ILE A 202 -4.65 -11.03 -7.47
CA ILE A 202 -4.19 -11.04 -8.86
C ILE A 202 -5.12 -11.93 -9.70
N LEU A 203 -5.68 -13.00 -9.11
CA LEU A 203 -6.72 -13.83 -9.73
C LEU A 203 -7.98 -13.04 -10.15
N TYR A 204 -8.12 -11.80 -9.68
CA TYR A 204 -9.23 -10.91 -10.01
C TYR A 204 -8.80 -9.72 -10.87
N TYR A 205 -7.51 -9.54 -11.11
CA TYR A 205 -6.93 -8.40 -11.80
C TYR A 205 -7.39 -8.35 -13.26
N GLY A 206 -7.70 -7.15 -13.78
CA GLY A 206 -8.20 -6.99 -15.15
C GLY A 206 -7.36 -7.72 -16.21
N PRO A 207 -6.02 -7.49 -16.24
CA PRO A 207 -5.06 -8.12 -17.15
C PRO A 207 -4.82 -9.63 -17.03
N ASP A 208 -5.27 -10.31 -15.96
CA ASP A 208 -4.96 -11.75 -15.77
C ASP A 208 -5.79 -12.66 -16.69
N GLU A 209 -5.32 -12.97 -17.90
CA GLU A 209 -6.11 -13.73 -18.87
C GLU A 209 -6.39 -15.17 -18.44
N VAL A 210 -5.63 -15.71 -17.48
CA VAL A 210 -5.72 -17.10 -17.03
C VAL A 210 -7.04 -17.38 -16.30
N THR A 211 -7.56 -16.39 -15.58
CA THR A 211 -8.79 -16.50 -14.78
C THR A 211 -10.04 -15.97 -15.49
N LEU A 212 -9.95 -15.68 -16.79
CA LEU A 212 -11.09 -15.22 -17.58
C LEU A 212 -12.28 -16.20 -17.46
N ASN A 213 -13.47 -15.63 -17.22
CA ASN A 213 -14.75 -16.35 -17.06
C ASN A 213 -14.84 -17.29 -15.84
N MET A 214 -13.83 -17.36 -14.97
CA MET A 214 -13.93 -18.11 -13.71
C MET A 214 -14.77 -17.32 -12.71
N THR A 215 -15.78 -17.93 -12.10
CA THR A 215 -16.64 -17.24 -11.10
C THR A 215 -16.01 -17.17 -9.71
N ASP A 216 -15.19 -18.17 -9.37
CA ASP A 216 -14.44 -18.29 -8.11
C ASP A 216 -13.07 -18.94 -8.37
N PRO A 217 -12.11 -18.19 -8.97
CA PRO A 217 -10.79 -18.74 -9.28
C PRO A 217 -10.09 -19.22 -7.98
N ALA A 218 -9.53 -20.44 -8.05
CA ALA A 218 -8.94 -21.19 -6.94
C ALA A 218 -9.89 -21.47 -5.74
N GLY A 219 -11.21 -21.25 -5.89
CA GLY A 219 -12.17 -21.37 -4.80
C GLY A 219 -11.96 -20.36 -3.67
N GLN A 220 -11.25 -19.26 -3.95
CA GLN A 220 -10.79 -18.31 -2.94
C GLN A 220 -11.94 -17.54 -2.29
N PHE A 221 -13.02 -17.21 -3.00
CA PHE A 221 -14.20 -16.59 -2.38
C PHE A 221 -14.87 -17.55 -1.40
N GLN A 222 -15.10 -18.80 -1.80
CA GLN A 222 -15.66 -19.81 -0.90
C GLN A 222 -14.77 -20.04 0.32
N TRP A 223 -13.45 -20.12 0.12
CA TRP A 223 -12.47 -20.25 1.19
C TRP A 223 -12.48 -19.04 2.14
N LEU A 224 -12.57 -17.83 1.59
CA LEU A 224 -12.62 -16.60 2.37
C LEU A 224 -13.86 -16.54 3.24
N GLU A 225 -15.04 -16.82 2.71
CA GLU A 225 -16.28 -16.84 3.49
C GLU A 225 -16.19 -17.84 4.65
N LYS A 226 -15.72 -19.06 4.39
CA LYS A 226 -15.52 -20.08 5.44
C LYS A 226 -14.50 -19.64 6.50
N THR A 227 -13.43 -18.97 6.08
CA THR A 227 -12.39 -18.45 6.98
C THR A 227 -12.94 -17.35 7.89
N LEU A 228 -13.72 -16.42 7.34
CA LEU A 228 -14.36 -15.33 8.10
C LEU A 228 -15.47 -15.86 9.03
N GLU A 229 -16.22 -16.87 8.61
CA GLU A 229 -17.20 -17.58 9.47
C GLU A 229 -16.49 -18.24 10.66
N LYS A 230 -15.38 -18.94 10.41
CA LYS A 230 -14.58 -19.56 11.48
C LYS A 230 -14.00 -18.52 12.44
N ALA A 231 -13.48 -17.41 11.92
CA ALA A 231 -12.97 -16.31 12.74
C ALA A 231 -14.08 -15.74 13.64
N ALA A 232 -15.30 -15.56 13.11
CA ALA A 232 -16.45 -15.11 13.89
C ALA A 232 -16.80 -16.08 15.02
N LEU A 233 -16.83 -17.40 14.75
CA LEU A 233 -17.09 -18.44 15.75
C LEU A 233 -16.03 -18.48 16.84
N ASN A 234 -14.78 -18.19 16.48
CA ASN A 234 -13.65 -18.14 17.40
C ASN A 234 -13.47 -16.79 18.11
N LEU A 235 -14.39 -15.83 17.90
CA LEU A 235 -14.30 -14.47 18.45
C LEU A 235 -13.02 -13.73 18.03
N GLU A 236 -12.51 -14.02 16.84
CA GLU A 236 -11.34 -13.37 16.26
C GLU A 236 -11.75 -12.14 15.42
N LYS A 237 -10.89 -11.12 15.42
CA LYS A 237 -10.89 -10.05 14.40
C LYS A 237 -9.95 -10.39 13.27
N VAL A 238 -10.22 -9.84 12.09
CA VAL A 238 -9.46 -10.14 10.88
C VAL A 238 -8.84 -8.89 10.27
N TYR A 239 -7.54 -8.93 10.03
CA TYR A 239 -6.88 -8.06 9.06
C TYR A 239 -6.79 -8.78 7.72
N VAL A 240 -7.23 -8.09 6.67
CA VAL A 240 -7.09 -8.57 5.29
C VAL A 240 -5.92 -7.85 4.66
N ILE A 241 -4.97 -8.59 4.11
CA ILE A 241 -3.92 -8.06 3.26
C ILE A 241 -4.10 -8.62 1.86
N ALA A 242 -3.85 -7.81 0.85
CA ALA A 242 -3.76 -8.26 -0.53
C ALA A 242 -2.94 -7.26 -1.34
N HIS A 243 -2.57 -7.60 -2.56
CA HIS A 243 -1.84 -6.67 -3.42
C HIS A 243 -2.78 -5.71 -4.14
N VAL A 244 -3.52 -6.18 -5.16
CA VAL A 244 -4.48 -5.38 -5.92
C VAL A 244 -5.69 -5.02 -5.04
N PRO A 245 -6.04 -3.73 -4.89
CA PRO A 245 -7.17 -3.29 -4.08
C PRO A 245 -8.54 -3.54 -4.74
N VAL A 246 -9.56 -3.65 -3.90
CA VAL A 246 -10.96 -3.46 -4.31
C VAL A 246 -11.24 -1.99 -4.60
N GLY A 247 -12.37 -1.70 -5.23
CA GLY A 247 -12.82 -0.34 -5.53
C GLY A 247 -12.27 0.19 -6.85
N PHE A 248 -12.33 1.51 -7.00
CA PHE A 248 -12.04 2.23 -8.23
C PHE A 248 -10.66 2.89 -8.18
N LEU A 249 -9.96 2.89 -9.30
CA LEU A 249 -8.69 3.60 -9.45
C LEU A 249 -8.95 5.11 -9.37
N PRO A 250 -8.32 5.85 -8.44
CA PRO A 250 -8.65 7.25 -8.21
C PRO A 250 -8.12 8.20 -9.30
N PHE A 251 -7.26 7.71 -10.20
CA PHE A 251 -6.63 8.44 -11.31
C PHE A 251 -7.21 8.08 -12.69
N PHE A 252 -7.98 6.99 -12.80
CA PHE A 252 -8.64 6.57 -14.05
C PHE A 252 -10.17 6.63 -13.95
N GLY A 253 -10.84 7.05 -15.03
CA GLY A 253 -12.30 7.18 -15.04
C GLY A 253 -13.02 5.84 -14.95
N ASN A 254 -13.92 5.68 -13.98
CA ASN A 254 -14.89 4.57 -13.85
C ASN A 254 -14.29 3.17 -14.10
N THR A 255 -13.07 2.95 -13.60
CA THR A 255 -12.32 1.71 -13.78
C THR A 255 -11.91 1.15 -12.43
N THR A 256 -12.26 -0.10 -12.18
CA THR A 256 -11.76 -0.88 -11.04
C THR A 256 -10.45 -1.56 -11.42
N ALA A 257 -9.53 -1.76 -10.48
CA ALA A 257 -8.29 -2.52 -10.73
C ALA A 257 -8.62 -4.01 -11.01
N MET A 258 -9.52 -4.56 -10.21
CA MET A 258 -10.11 -5.88 -10.43
C MET A 258 -11.17 -5.85 -11.53
N ARG A 259 -11.49 -7.01 -12.12
CA ARG A 259 -12.69 -7.15 -12.93
C ARG A 259 -13.92 -6.85 -12.08
N LYS A 260 -14.86 -6.11 -12.68
CA LYS A 260 -16.09 -5.66 -12.03
C LYS A 260 -16.81 -6.75 -11.24
N ALA A 261 -17.03 -7.94 -11.83
CA ALA A 261 -17.76 -9.02 -11.16
C ALA A 261 -17.06 -9.50 -9.87
N HIS A 262 -15.73 -9.57 -9.89
CA HIS A 262 -14.94 -9.96 -8.71
C HIS A 262 -14.89 -8.85 -7.67
N ASN A 263 -14.75 -7.59 -8.09
CA ASN A 263 -14.85 -6.44 -7.19
C ASN A 263 -16.19 -6.46 -6.43
N GLU A 264 -17.32 -6.57 -7.15
CA GLU A 264 -18.65 -6.63 -6.54
C GLU A 264 -18.79 -7.80 -5.57
N ARG A 265 -18.29 -8.98 -5.96
CA ARG A 265 -18.35 -10.18 -5.11
C ARG A 265 -17.54 -10.00 -3.83
N LEU A 266 -16.32 -9.48 -3.93
CA LEU A 266 -15.42 -9.31 -2.79
C LEU A 266 -15.92 -8.20 -1.84
N VAL A 267 -16.37 -7.07 -2.39
CA VAL A 267 -17.02 -5.99 -1.63
C VAL A 267 -18.27 -6.51 -0.91
N SER A 268 -19.07 -7.37 -1.56
CA SER A 268 -20.23 -8.00 -0.90
C SER A 268 -19.84 -8.90 0.26
N ILE A 269 -18.75 -9.67 0.14
CA ILE A 269 -18.23 -10.51 1.24
C ILE A 269 -17.78 -9.62 2.40
N PHE A 270 -17.00 -8.58 2.13
CA PHE A 270 -16.53 -7.67 3.19
C PHE A 270 -17.68 -6.92 3.87
N ARG A 271 -18.75 -6.55 3.16
CA ARG A 271 -19.97 -6.01 3.77
C ARG A 271 -20.60 -7.01 4.74
N LYS A 272 -20.79 -8.27 4.30
CA LYS A 272 -21.38 -9.37 5.08
C LYS A 272 -20.57 -9.64 6.37
N PHE A 273 -19.25 -9.61 6.29
CA PHE A 273 -18.34 -9.92 7.41
C PHE A 273 -17.71 -8.70 8.08
N SER A 274 -18.25 -7.50 7.87
CA SER A 274 -17.69 -6.24 8.37
C SER A 274 -17.58 -6.15 9.90
N ARG A 275 -18.31 -6.97 10.66
CA ARG A 275 -18.15 -7.09 12.12
C ARG A 275 -16.89 -7.84 12.54
N VAL A 276 -16.35 -8.68 11.66
CA VAL A 276 -15.17 -9.53 11.86
C VAL A 276 -13.93 -8.84 11.31
N VAL A 277 -14.02 -8.27 10.11
CA VAL A 277 -12.92 -7.56 9.47
C VAL A 277 -12.68 -6.22 10.16
N ALA A 278 -11.48 -6.02 10.71
CA ALA A 278 -11.10 -4.82 11.46
C ALA A 278 -10.25 -3.83 10.66
N GLY A 279 -9.68 -4.25 9.53
CA GLY A 279 -8.90 -3.42 8.62
C GLY A 279 -8.49 -4.18 7.36
N GLN A 280 -8.30 -3.45 6.26
CA GLN A 280 -7.85 -4.00 4.99
C GLN A 280 -6.68 -3.18 4.45
N PHE A 281 -5.64 -3.85 3.96
CA PHE A 281 -4.36 -3.24 3.61
C PHE A 281 -3.89 -3.73 2.23
N TYR A 282 -3.64 -2.78 1.34
CA TYR A 282 -3.32 -3.03 -0.07
C TYR A 282 -2.09 -2.26 -0.54
N GLY A 283 -1.55 -2.65 -1.70
CA GLY A 283 -0.47 -1.95 -2.40
C GLY A 283 -0.89 -1.64 -3.85
N HIS A 284 -0.07 -2.03 -4.82
CA HIS A 284 -0.31 -2.03 -6.27
C HIS A 284 -0.41 -0.66 -6.94
N THR A 285 -1.09 0.30 -6.33
CA THR A 285 -1.32 1.61 -6.97
C THR A 285 -0.11 2.53 -6.88
N HIS A 286 0.85 2.20 -6.00
CA HIS A 286 1.98 3.05 -5.61
C HIS A 286 1.56 4.41 -5.03
N ARG A 287 0.32 4.54 -4.55
CA ARG A 287 -0.22 5.81 -4.04
C ARG A 287 -0.77 5.64 -2.64
N ASP A 288 -0.65 6.70 -1.85
CA ASP A 288 -1.28 6.76 -0.53
C ASP A 288 -2.78 7.01 -0.69
N SER A 289 -3.61 6.03 -0.34
CA SER A 289 -5.06 6.20 -0.43
C SER A 289 -5.79 5.53 0.71
N ILE A 290 -6.94 6.11 1.05
CA ILE A 290 -7.89 5.54 1.99
C ILE A 290 -9.18 5.20 1.26
N MET A 291 -9.90 4.18 1.74
CA MET A 291 -11.28 3.95 1.32
C MET A 291 -12.13 3.59 2.53
N VAL A 292 -13.42 3.94 2.44
CA VAL A 292 -14.42 3.57 3.45
C VAL A 292 -15.50 2.71 2.80
N LEU A 293 -15.67 1.49 3.32
CA LEU A 293 -16.74 0.63 2.88
C LEU A 293 -18.02 0.98 3.62
N LEU A 294 -19.07 1.31 2.87
CA LEU A 294 -20.43 1.51 3.37
C LEU A 294 -21.26 0.24 3.22
N ASP A 295 -22.16 -0.01 4.17
CA ASP A 295 -23.22 -1.00 4.03
C ASP A 295 -24.32 -0.52 3.07
N GLN A 296 -25.36 -1.35 2.88
CA GLN A 296 -26.46 -1.04 1.96
C GLN A 296 -27.34 0.15 2.40
N HIS A 297 -27.19 0.60 3.66
CA HIS A 297 -27.91 1.73 4.23
C HIS A 297 -27.03 2.98 4.35
N GLY A 298 -25.82 2.95 3.80
CA GLY A 298 -24.88 4.07 3.84
C GLY A 298 -24.11 4.21 5.15
N LYS A 299 -24.21 3.24 6.08
CA LYS A 299 -23.43 3.27 7.32
C LYS A 299 -22.00 2.81 7.03
N PRO A 300 -20.96 3.50 7.55
CA PRO A 300 -19.58 3.07 7.36
C PRO A 300 -19.29 1.84 8.23
N VAL A 301 -18.72 0.81 7.62
CA VAL A 301 -18.52 -0.50 8.26
C VAL A 301 -17.09 -1.03 8.21
N ASN A 302 -16.25 -0.57 7.29
CA ASN A 302 -14.86 -1.03 7.18
C ASN A 302 -13.92 0.08 6.66
N SER A 303 -12.70 0.09 7.19
CA SER A 303 -11.61 0.99 6.78
C SER A 303 -10.61 0.22 5.93
N LEU A 304 -10.23 0.79 4.79
CA LEU A 304 -9.28 0.20 3.86
C LEU A 304 -8.18 1.22 3.58
N PHE A 305 -6.96 0.72 3.42
CA PHE A 305 -5.78 1.55 3.21
C PHE A 305 -4.94 0.97 2.09
N VAL A 306 -4.51 1.84 1.18
CA VAL A 306 -3.55 1.53 0.12
C VAL A 306 -2.26 2.25 0.49
N SER A 307 -1.17 1.49 0.57
CA SER A 307 0.14 2.02 0.92
C SER A 307 0.91 2.40 -0.35
N PRO A 308 1.65 3.52 -0.36
CA PRO A 308 2.51 3.86 -1.47
C PRO A 308 3.70 2.90 -1.56
N ALA A 309 4.32 2.88 -2.73
CA ALA A 309 5.43 1.99 -3.01
C ALA A 309 6.75 2.49 -2.42
N VAL A 310 7.69 1.56 -2.24
CA VAL A 310 9.11 1.94 -2.11
C VAL A 310 9.66 2.36 -3.46
N THR A 311 9.27 1.70 -4.56
CA THR A 311 9.68 2.13 -5.89
C THR A 311 9.12 3.53 -6.23
N PRO A 312 9.94 4.41 -6.83
CA PRO A 312 9.50 5.73 -7.28
C PRO A 312 9.10 5.72 -8.76
N ILE A 313 9.01 4.55 -9.41
CA ILE A 313 8.77 4.48 -10.85
C ILE A 313 7.41 5.10 -11.22
N ARG A 314 7.41 5.88 -12.30
CA ARG A 314 6.22 6.26 -13.06
C ARG A 314 6.40 5.93 -14.53
N ASP A 315 5.30 5.73 -15.24
CA ASP A 315 5.33 5.71 -16.70
C ASP A 315 5.66 7.10 -17.25
N VAL A 316 6.34 7.15 -18.41
CA VAL A 316 6.70 8.43 -19.06
C VAL A 316 5.48 9.30 -19.39
N ARG A 317 4.30 8.70 -19.54
CA ARG A 317 3.02 9.37 -19.82
C ARG A 317 2.32 9.87 -18.56
N GLU A 318 2.75 9.45 -17.38
CA GLU A 318 2.18 9.91 -16.12
C GLU A 318 2.74 11.27 -15.73
N GLU A 319 1.86 12.13 -15.22
CA GLU A 319 2.19 13.50 -14.82
C GLU A 319 3.01 13.55 -13.52
N TYR A 320 2.80 12.57 -12.64
CA TYR A 320 3.43 12.53 -11.32
C TYR A 320 3.79 11.10 -10.92
N SER A 321 4.76 11.00 -10.01
CA SER A 321 5.13 9.76 -9.34
C SER A 321 4.76 9.81 -7.85
N ASN A 322 5.34 8.90 -7.07
CA ASN A 322 5.45 8.95 -5.63
C ASN A 322 6.92 9.06 -5.21
N ASN A 323 7.20 9.74 -4.11
CA ASN A 323 8.45 9.45 -3.39
C ASN A 323 8.39 8.02 -2.80
N PRO A 324 9.55 7.38 -2.58
CA PRO A 324 9.63 6.13 -1.83
C PRO A 324 9.00 6.25 -0.45
N GLY A 325 8.14 5.30 -0.08
CA GLY A 325 7.39 5.31 1.17
C GLY A 325 7.29 3.95 1.86
N PHE A 326 7.16 3.98 3.19
CA PHE A 326 6.68 2.86 4.01
C PHE A 326 5.90 3.42 5.20
N ARG A 327 5.09 2.60 5.87
CA ARG A 327 4.27 3.10 6.99
C ARG A 327 4.16 2.14 8.16
N ALA A 328 3.89 2.71 9.32
CA ALA A 328 3.41 1.99 10.48
C ALA A 328 1.91 2.26 10.69
N TYR A 329 1.20 1.23 11.17
CA TYR A 329 -0.16 1.32 11.64
C TYR A 329 -0.19 1.13 13.15
N LEU A 330 -0.92 1.98 13.85
CA LEU A 330 -1.27 1.79 15.25
C LEU A 330 -2.67 1.20 15.32
N TYR A 331 -2.90 0.29 16.27
CA TYR A 331 -4.20 -0.30 16.50
C TYR A 331 -4.52 -0.45 17.98
N ASN A 332 -5.81 -0.49 18.29
CA ASN A 332 -6.30 -0.75 19.64
C ASN A 332 -6.21 -2.25 19.93
N SER A 333 -5.50 -2.65 20.98
CA SER A 333 -5.27 -4.06 21.34
C SER A 333 -6.53 -4.79 21.84
N ASN A 334 -7.62 -4.09 22.14
CA ASN A 334 -8.87 -4.70 22.61
C ASN A 334 -9.80 -5.07 21.45
N ASP A 335 -9.98 -4.19 20.46
CA ASP A 335 -10.93 -4.39 19.36
C ASP A 335 -10.27 -4.51 17.98
N TYR A 336 -8.94 -4.38 17.92
CA TYR A 336 -8.09 -4.42 16.73
C TYR A 336 -8.43 -3.36 15.67
N SER A 337 -9.20 -2.33 16.02
CA SER A 337 -9.43 -1.20 15.12
C SER A 337 -8.16 -0.40 14.91
N VAL A 338 -7.92 0.03 13.68
CA VAL A 338 -6.80 0.90 13.33
C VAL A 338 -7.03 2.29 13.94
N SER A 339 -6.08 2.76 14.72
CA SER A 339 -6.13 4.05 15.40
C SER A 339 -5.33 5.13 14.68
N ASP A 340 -4.24 4.78 13.99
CA ASP A 340 -3.41 5.79 13.31
C ASP A 340 -2.53 5.20 12.21
N ILE A 341 -2.01 6.07 11.35
CA ILE A 341 -0.98 5.78 10.33
C ILE A 341 0.16 6.76 10.52
N TRP A 342 1.37 6.24 10.61
CA TRP A 342 2.61 7.01 10.54
C TRP A 342 3.27 6.71 9.21
N GLN A 343 3.15 7.64 8.27
CA GLN A 343 3.72 7.51 6.93
C GLN A 343 5.14 8.07 6.95
N TYR A 344 6.10 7.28 6.47
CA TYR A 344 7.48 7.68 6.29
C TYR A 344 7.80 7.77 4.80
N TYR A 345 8.70 8.66 4.44
CA TYR A 345 9.12 8.82 3.06
C TYR A 345 10.58 9.24 2.94
N LEU A 346 11.11 9.05 1.75
CA LEU A 346 12.38 9.61 1.32
C LEU A 346 12.11 10.65 0.24
N ASN A 347 12.52 11.90 0.45
CA ASN A 347 12.59 12.85 -0.67
C ASN A 347 13.71 12.39 -1.62
N LEU A 348 13.34 11.74 -2.72
CA LEU A 348 14.30 11.09 -3.61
C LEU A 348 15.27 12.10 -4.26
N THR A 349 14.74 13.26 -4.64
CA THR A 349 15.54 14.36 -5.20
C THR A 349 16.61 14.82 -4.20
N GLU A 350 16.19 15.16 -2.97
CA GLU A 350 17.11 15.58 -1.89
C GLU A 350 18.14 14.48 -1.59
N ALA A 351 17.71 13.22 -1.58
CA ALA A 351 18.57 12.08 -1.27
C ALA A 351 19.66 11.87 -2.31
N ASN A 352 19.32 12.01 -3.59
CA ASN A 352 20.27 11.91 -4.70
C ASN A 352 21.24 13.10 -4.74
N GLU A 353 20.74 14.32 -4.54
CA GLU A 353 21.58 15.53 -4.49
C GLU A 353 22.60 15.48 -3.34
N LYS A 354 22.17 15.02 -2.16
CA LYS A 354 23.02 14.95 -0.96
C LYS A 354 23.80 13.65 -0.83
N GLN A 355 23.51 12.65 -1.68
CA GLN A 355 24.00 11.28 -1.56
C GLN A 355 23.77 10.70 -0.15
N ARG A 356 22.60 11.00 0.45
CA ARG A 356 22.22 10.52 1.78
C ARG A 356 20.72 10.22 1.86
N SER A 357 20.36 9.03 2.33
CA SER A 357 18.97 8.59 2.47
C SER A 357 18.35 9.05 3.80
N ASP A 358 18.01 10.33 3.90
CA ASP A 358 17.35 10.90 5.09
C ASP A 358 15.83 10.62 5.07
N TRP A 359 15.45 9.38 5.40
CA TRP A 359 14.05 9.00 5.60
C TRP A 359 13.44 9.78 6.76
N LYS A 360 12.26 10.35 6.54
CA LYS A 360 11.56 11.24 7.48
C LYS A 360 10.12 10.80 7.65
N LEU A 361 9.51 11.15 8.78
CA LEU A 361 8.07 11.09 8.94
C LEU A 361 7.46 12.12 7.97
N GLU A 362 6.58 11.66 7.09
CA GLU A 362 5.81 12.54 6.20
C GLU A 362 4.66 13.16 6.99
N TYR A 363 3.84 12.32 7.60
CA TYR A 363 2.70 12.75 8.41
C TYR A 363 2.24 11.67 9.40
N ILE A 364 1.51 12.11 10.42
CA ILE A 364 0.67 11.28 11.29
C ILE A 364 -0.78 11.56 10.88
N MET A 365 -1.53 10.52 10.48
CA MET A 365 -2.85 10.69 9.86
C MET A 365 -3.84 11.42 10.77
N THR A 366 -3.85 11.09 12.07
CA THR A 366 -4.74 11.76 13.03
C THR A 366 -4.39 13.24 13.20
N GLU A 367 -3.11 13.60 13.24
CA GLU A 367 -2.66 14.98 13.38
C GLU A 367 -2.92 15.80 12.10
N ALA A 368 -2.57 15.24 10.94
CA ALA A 368 -2.70 15.92 9.64
C ALA A 368 -4.16 16.25 9.30
N PHE A 369 -5.09 15.37 9.67
CA PHE A 369 -6.51 15.50 9.32
C PHE A 369 -7.43 15.80 10.51
N GLY A 370 -6.88 16.00 11.71
CA GLY A 370 -7.64 16.29 12.92
C GLY A 370 -8.60 15.17 13.31
N LEU A 371 -8.20 13.90 13.11
CA LEU A 371 -8.99 12.72 13.44
C LEU A 371 -8.65 12.19 14.83
N THR A 372 -9.59 11.49 15.47
CA THR A 372 -9.36 10.80 16.75
C THR A 372 -8.91 9.35 16.58
N ASP A 373 -9.30 8.73 15.46
CA ASP A 373 -8.94 7.37 15.07
C ASP A 373 -9.18 7.18 13.56
N LEU A 374 -8.86 5.98 13.04
CA LEU A 374 -9.10 5.62 11.64
C LEU A 374 -10.25 4.60 11.51
N LYS A 375 -11.22 4.66 12.43
CA LYS A 375 -12.44 3.84 12.34
C LYS A 375 -13.30 4.30 11.16
N PRO A 376 -14.19 3.43 10.65
CA PRO A 376 -15.00 3.75 9.47
C PRO A 376 -15.78 5.08 9.55
N PRO A 377 -16.39 5.46 10.70
CA PRO A 377 -17.05 6.76 10.82
C PRO A 377 -16.11 7.96 10.63
N SER A 378 -14.91 7.91 11.20
CA SER A 378 -13.89 8.96 11.07
C SER A 378 -13.41 9.10 9.63
N LEU A 379 -13.17 7.98 8.94
CA LEU A 379 -12.79 8.00 7.52
C LEU A 379 -13.93 8.48 6.61
N LEU A 380 -15.19 8.12 6.90
CA LEU A 380 -16.32 8.67 6.17
C LEU A 380 -16.40 10.19 6.35
N GLN A 381 -16.26 10.69 7.56
CA GLN A 381 -16.24 12.13 7.82
C GLN A 381 -15.12 12.84 7.04
N LEU A 382 -13.92 12.26 7.03
CA LEU A 382 -12.80 12.78 6.25
C LEU A 382 -13.12 12.80 4.75
N GLY A 383 -13.57 11.67 4.18
CA GLY A 383 -13.92 11.57 2.77
C GLY A 383 -15.04 12.55 2.36
N LEU A 384 -16.04 12.75 3.22
CA LEU A 384 -17.09 13.74 3.00
C LEU A 384 -16.55 15.18 3.05
N SER A 385 -15.57 15.46 3.92
CA SER A 385 -14.94 16.78 4.00
C SER A 385 -14.23 17.18 2.70
N PHE A 386 -13.72 16.19 1.95
CA PHE A 386 -13.05 16.44 0.68
C PHE A 386 -14.00 17.00 -0.38
N MET A 387 -15.30 16.69 -0.32
CA MET A 387 -16.29 17.21 -1.27
C MET A 387 -16.52 18.72 -1.16
N LEU A 388 -16.09 19.35 -0.06
CA LEU A 388 -16.26 20.78 0.12
C LEU A 388 -15.44 21.57 -0.94
N PRO A 389 -15.99 22.68 -1.47
CA PRO A 389 -15.22 23.58 -2.33
C PRO A 389 -13.96 24.06 -1.61
N GLN A 390 -12.80 24.03 -2.28
CA GLN A 390 -11.52 24.52 -1.73
C GLN A 390 -11.16 23.86 -0.37
N ALA A 391 -11.49 22.56 -0.23
CA ALA A 391 -11.16 21.80 0.96
C ALA A 391 -9.64 21.65 1.12
N LYS A 392 -9.05 22.39 2.06
CA LYS A 392 -7.63 22.22 2.45
C LYS A 392 -7.28 20.79 2.82
N SER A 393 -8.22 20.06 3.45
CA SER A 393 -8.04 18.65 3.75
C SER A 393 -7.86 17.79 2.50
N PHE A 394 -8.50 18.16 1.37
CA PHE A 394 -8.30 17.45 0.12
C PHE A 394 -6.96 17.80 -0.53
N GLU A 395 -6.54 19.06 -0.48
CA GLU A 395 -5.21 19.49 -0.99
C GLU A 395 -4.07 18.76 -0.25
N GLU A 396 -4.17 18.65 1.08
CA GLU A 396 -3.22 17.89 1.89
C GLU A 396 -3.27 16.40 1.56
N TYR A 397 -4.48 15.81 1.47
CA TYR A 397 -4.65 14.42 1.05
C TYR A 397 -4.03 14.13 -0.31
N PHE A 398 -4.23 15.02 -1.30
CA PHE A 398 -3.67 14.83 -2.63
C PHE A 398 -2.15 15.02 -2.66
N THR A 399 -1.59 15.87 -1.80
CA THR A 399 -0.14 15.95 -1.61
C THR A 399 0.42 14.63 -1.09
N HIS A 400 -0.22 14.04 -0.08
CA HIS A 400 0.18 12.74 0.49
C HIS A 400 -0.09 11.57 -0.45
N PHE A 401 -1.11 11.65 -1.32
CA PHE A 401 -1.39 10.67 -2.36
C PHE A 401 -0.17 10.36 -3.23
N MET A 402 0.67 11.38 -3.47
CA MET A 402 1.94 11.30 -4.20
C MET A 402 3.16 11.24 -3.27
N VAL A 403 2.97 11.02 -1.98
CA VAL A 403 4.04 10.97 -0.96
C VAL A 403 4.90 12.25 -1.00
N SER A 404 4.24 13.41 -1.08
CA SER A 404 4.89 14.72 -1.17
C SER A 404 5.90 14.83 -2.34
N TYR A 405 5.67 14.10 -3.45
CA TYR A 405 6.48 14.15 -4.67
C TYR A 405 6.64 15.57 -5.20
N ASP A 406 5.51 16.25 -5.45
CA ASP A 406 5.46 17.63 -5.91
C ASP A 406 4.20 18.32 -5.40
N ARG A 407 4.39 19.36 -4.58
CA ARG A 407 3.31 20.15 -3.97
C ARG A 407 2.68 21.16 -4.93
N SER A 408 3.28 21.39 -6.09
CA SER A 408 2.76 22.32 -7.09
C SER A 408 1.66 21.68 -7.96
N ILE A 409 1.57 20.36 -7.97
CA ILE A 409 0.55 19.62 -8.73
C ILE A 409 -0.77 19.68 -7.98
N THR A 410 -1.81 20.20 -8.63
CA THR A 410 -3.16 20.33 -8.07
C THR A 410 -4.14 19.36 -8.71
N CYS A 411 -5.20 19.02 -7.98
CA CYS A 411 -6.25 18.12 -8.44
C CYS A 411 -7.61 18.78 -8.27
N ASP A 412 -8.17 19.28 -9.38
CA ASP A 412 -9.44 20.00 -9.39
C ASP A 412 -10.45 19.33 -10.33
N GLY A 413 -11.71 19.77 -10.27
CA GLY A 413 -12.79 19.31 -11.15
C GLY A 413 -12.95 17.78 -11.19
N ASP A 414 -12.74 17.20 -12.37
CA ASP A 414 -12.85 15.75 -12.60
C ASP A 414 -11.83 14.94 -11.81
N CYS A 415 -10.60 15.44 -11.62
CA CYS A 415 -9.57 14.76 -10.83
C CYS A 415 -10.06 14.58 -9.39
N LYS A 416 -10.49 15.68 -8.78
CA LYS A 416 -11.02 15.69 -7.41
C LYS A 416 -12.25 14.79 -7.28
N THR A 417 -13.15 14.86 -8.25
CA THR A 417 -14.37 14.03 -8.27
C THR A 417 -14.02 12.54 -8.28
N ARG A 418 -13.08 12.10 -9.12
CA ARG A 418 -12.66 10.69 -9.19
C ARG A 418 -11.99 10.22 -7.91
N GLN A 419 -11.09 11.04 -7.35
CA GLN A 419 -10.42 10.78 -6.08
C GLN A 419 -11.44 10.59 -4.95
N VAL A 420 -12.31 11.56 -4.72
CA VAL A 420 -13.26 11.52 -3.61
C VAL A 420 -14.31 10.41 -3.78
N CYS A 421 -14.79 10.18 -5.01
CA CYS A 421 -15.71 9.09 -5.25
C CYS A 421 -15.06 7.72 -5.05
N ALA A 422 -13.77 7.54 -5.38
CA ALA A 422 -13.04 6.30 -5.13
C ALA A 422 -12.84 6.04 -3.62
N VAL A 423 -12.63 7.09 -2.82
CA VAL A 423 -12.57 6.99 -1.35
C VAL A 423 -13.90 6.50 -0.77
N LEU A 424 -15.03 7.04 -1.26
CA LEU A 424 -16.35 6.84 -0.66
C LEU A 424 -17.12 5.64 -1.21
N HIS A 425 -16.80 5.16 -2.41
CA HIS A 425 -17.64 4.23 -3.15
C HIS A 425 -16.86 3.14 -3.86
N LEU A 426 -16.99 1.90 -3.35
CA LEU A 426 -16.23 0.74 -3.80
C LEU A 426 -17.02 -0.17 -4.76
N ASP A 427 -18.32 0.06 -4.93
CA ASP A 427 -19.17 -0.68 -5.88
C ASP A 427 -19.62 0.21 -7.04
N GLN A 428 -19.94 -0.41 -8.17
CA GLN A 428 -20.28 0.27 -9.41
C GLN A 428 -21.45 1.23 -9.25
N ARG A 429 -22.50 0.81 -8.55
CA ARG A 429 -23.74 1.58 -8.49
C ARG A 429 -23.50 2.88 -7.73
N SER A 430 -22.81 2.81 -6.59
CA SER A 430 -22.53 3.98 -5.77
C SER A 430 -21.48 4.88 -6.41
N TYR A 431 -20.40 4.34 -6.96
CA TYR A 431 -19.36 5.13 -7.63
C TYR A 431 -19.90 5.90 -8.83
N SER A 432 -20.66 5.23 -9.73
CA SER A 432 -21.23 5.88 -10.91
C SER A 432 -22.23 6.99 -10.56
N ARG A 433 -22.92 6.92 -9.42
CA ARG A 433 -23.80 8.02 -8.96
C ARG A 433 -23.00 9.22 -8.48
N CYS A 434 -21.95 8.99 -7.69
CA CYS A 434 -21.08 10.02 -7.18
C CYS A 434 -20.42 10.81 -8.31
N VAL A 435 -19.78 10.13 -9.28
CA VAL A 435 -19.11 10.82 -10.40
C VAL A 435 -20.08 11.55 -11.33
N ALA A 436 -21.36 11.14 -11.35
CA ALA A 436 -22.41 11.81 -12.12
C ALA A 436 -23.00 13.04 -11.40
N GLY A 437 -22.47 13.44 -10.24
CA GLY A 437 -22.98 14.55 -9.45
C GLY A 437 -24.38 14.31 -8.86
N ARG A 438 -24.81 13.04 -8.78
CA ARG A 438 -26.07 12.67 -8.15
C ARG A 438 -25.73 12.32 -6.70
N ASN A 439 -26.13 13.18 -5.77
CA ASN A 439 -25.92 12.96 -4.34
C ASN A 439 -26.34 11.52 -3.93
N PRO A 440 -25.60 10.87 -3.00
CA PRO A 440 -25.84 9.49 -2.56
C PRO A 440 -27.29 9.16 -2.19
#